data_AF-A0A1A8CVZ8-F1
#
_entry.id   AF-A0A1A8CVZ8-F1
#
_cell.length_a   1.000
_cell.length_b   1.000
_cell.length_c   1.000
_cell.angle_alpha   90.00
_cell.angle_beta   90.00
_cell.angle_gamma   90.00
#
_symmetry.space_group_name_H-M   'P 1'
#
loop_
_entity.id
_entity.type
_entity.pdbx_description
1 polymer ?
#
loop_
_entity_poly.entity_id
_entity_poly.type
_entity_poly.pdbx_seq_one_letter_code
_entity_poly.pdbx_strand_id
1 'polypeptide(L)'
;MNKRTFLYLQVAFAGCTACVAHVDMTGIHVANAGDCRAVLGVQNEDGSWSALPLSRDHNSQSQAEVERIKAQHPPSERDTVITDGRLLGVLMPLRAFGDVRFKWSLELQQSVLDSLESGVDLDALNLYQYTPPNYLTPPYLDVIPDITYHKLRPQDRFLILGTDGLWDELGNEEAVRLVGEHLSGIHLQAPVSASERRLKLGQMHELLLKRRARASPALDTNAASHLIRHALGTGEYGELSQEKLAAMLALPEDLARMYRDDITATVVYLNYDLARPRHS
;
A
#
# COMPACT_ATOMS: atom_id res chain seq x y z
N MET A 1 -13.93 34.32 -7.03
CA MET A 1 -14.30 33.09 -6.30
C MET A 1 -13.96 33.22 -4.81
N ASN A 2 -14.73 32.62 -3.88
CA ASN A 2 -14.38 32.68 -2.45
C ASN A 2 -13.30 31.62 -2.09
N LYS A 3 -12.54 31.82 -1.00
CA LYS A 3 -11.44 30.92 -0.59
C LYS A 3 -11.88 29.47 -0.33
N ARG A 4 -13.13 29.25 0.12
CA ARG A 4 -13.66 27.89 0.36
C ARG A 4 -13.92 27.15 -0.94
N THR A 5 -14.51 27.82 -1.92
CA THR A 5 -14.74 27.24 -3.26
C THR A 5 -13.40 26.89 -3.93
N PHE A 6 -12.38 27.74 -3.79
CA PHE A 6 -11.04 27.41 -4.28
C PHE A 6 -10.48 26.13 -3.63
N LEU A 7 -10.60 26.01 -2.31
CA LEU A 7 -10.15 24.82 -1.58
C LEU A 7 -10.89 23.55 -2.03
N TYR A 8 -12.20 23.62 -2.24
CA TYR A 8 -12.97 22.47 -2.74
C TYR A 8 -12.55 22.06 -4.15
N LEU A 9 -12.22 23.02 -5.01
CA LEU A 9 -11.69 22.73 -6.33
C LEU A 9 -10.30 22.10 -6.24
N GLN A 10 -9.40 22.62 -5.38
CA GLN A 10 -8.10 21.99 -5.14
C GLN A 10 -8.24 20.52 -4.71
N VAL A 11 -9.17 20.22 -3.80
CA VAL A 11 -9.45 18.84 -3.36
C VAL A 11 -10.02 17.99 -4.50
N ALA A 12 -10.90 18.55 -5.34
CA ALA A 12 -11.47 17.83 -6.46
C ALA A 12 -10.43 17.52 -7.55
N PHE A 13 -9.52 18.45 -7.84
CA PHE A 13 -8.45 18.26 -8.82
C PHE A 13 -7.33 17.36 -8.32
N ALA A 14 -7.05 17.34 -7.02
CA ALA A 14 -6.10 16.41 -6.43
C ALA A 14 -6.59 14.96 -6.58
N GLY A 15 -5.65 14.03 -6.69
CA GLY A 15 -5.89 12.59 -6.73
C GLY A 15 -5.50 11.92 -5.42
N CYS A 16 -6.21 10.85 -5.03
CA CYS A 16 -5.83 10.03 -3.89
C CYS A 16 -6.34 8.59 -4.02
N THR A 17 -5.47 7.63 -3.76
CA THR A 17 -5.84 6.21 -3.63
C THR A 17 -6.30 5.90 -2.22
N ALA A 18 -6.99 4.78 -2.02
CA ALA A 18 -7.45 4.35 -0.70
C ALA A 18 -7.44 2.83 -0.58
N CYS A 19 -6.65 2.31 0.37
CA CYS A 19 -6.68 0.92 0.80
C CYS A 19 -7.04 0.87 2.29
N VAL A 20 -8.26 0.41 2.59
CA VAL A 20 -8.84 0.47 3.93
C VAL A 20 -9.19 -0.92 4.41
N ALA A 21 -8.78 -1.26 5.64
CA ALA A 21 -9.15 -2.49 6.31
C ALA A 21 -10.12 -2.22 7.46
N HIS A 22 -11.26 -2.93 7.45
CA HIS A 22 -12.16 -3.06 8.59
C HIS A 22 -11.95 -4.44 9.22
N VAL A 23 -11.47 -4.47 10.45
CA VAL A 23 -11.18 -5.71 11.19
C VAL A 23 -12.18 -5.85 12.32
N ASP A 24 -12.90 -6.96 12.34
CA ASP A 24 -13.81 -7.32 13.43
C ASP A 24 -13.47 -8.70 14.02
N MET A 25 -14.33 -9.20 14.92
CA MET A 25 -14.12 -10.48 15.59
C MET A 25 -14.23 -11.71 14.65
N THR A 26 -14.82 -11.52 13.47
CA THR A 26 -15.12 -12.60 12.52
C THR A 26 -14.12 -12.64 11.37
N GLY A 27 -13.63 -11.49 10.94
CA GLY A 27 -12.87 -11.38 9.71
C GLY A 27 -12.28 -10.00 9.46
N ILE A 28 -11.68 -9.91 8.28
CA ILE A 28 -11.08 -8.71 7.73
C ILE A 28 -11.82 -8.41 6.42
N HIS A 29 -12.38 -7.21 6.32
CA HIS A 29 -12.80 -6.64 5.04
C HIS A 29 -11.73 -5.67 4.57
N VAL A 30 -11.29 -5.81 3.33
CA VAL A 30 -10.39 -4.85 2.68
C VAL A 30 -11.12 -4.24 1.49
N ALA A 31 -11.23 -2.91 1.48
CA ALA A 31 -11.73 -2.13 0.36
C ALA A 31 -10.56 -1.36 -0.26
N ASN A 32 -10.26 -1.61 -1.54
CA ASN A 32 -9.15 -0.96 -2.25
C ASN A 32 -9.64 -0.20 -3.48
N ALA A 33 -9.19 1.04 -3.65
CA ALA A 33 -9.34 1.86 -4.84
C ALA A 33 -8.01 2.54 -5.15
N GLY A 34 -7.31 2.04 -6.18
CA GLY A 34 -5.94 2.43 -6.53
C GLY A 34 -4.94 1.28 -6.39
N ASP A 35 -3.67 1.63 -6.33
CA ASP A 35 -2.49 0.76 -6.36
C ASP A 35 -1.78 0.62 -5.00
N CYS A 36 -2.39 1.13 -3.93
CA CYS A 36 -2.06 0.68 -2.57
C CYS A 36 -2.43 -0.81 -2.39
N ARG A 37 -1.77 -1.48 -1.44
CA ARG A 37 -1.97 -2.92 -1.22
C ARG A 37 -2.07 -3.32 0.24
N ALA A 38 -2.94 -4.30 0.50
CA ALA A 38 -3.11 -4.98 1.77
C ALA A 38 -2.62 -6.43 1.66
N VAL A 39 -1.71 -6.85 2.54
CA VAL A 39 -1.12 -8.19 2.55
C VAL A 39 -1.16 -8.77 3.97
N LEU A 40 -1.79 -9.93 4.11
CA LEU A 40 -1.87 -10.67 5.37
C LEU A 40 -0.65 -11.57 5.54
N GLY A 41 0.02 -11.45 6.70
CA GLY A 41 1.09 -12.34 7.11
C GLY A 41 0.55 -13.56 7.84
N VAL A 42 0.82 -14.73 7.27
CA VAL A 42 0.36 -16.03 7.76
C VAL A 42 1.57 -16.86 8.22
N GLN A 43 1.49 -17.43 9.43
CA GLN A 43 2.52 -18.33 9.93
C GLN A 43 2.13 -19.78 9.69
N ASN A 44 2.93 -20.49 8.90
CA ASN A 44 2.74 -21.90 8.58
C ASN A 44 3.09 -22.80 9.79
N GLU A 45 2.70 -24.07 9.73
CA GLU A 45 2.91 -25.04 10.82
C GLU A 45 4.40 -25.32 11.09
N ASP A 46 5.25 -25.24 10.07
CA ASP A 46 6.71 -25.36 10.16
C ASP A 46 7.40 -24.11 10.73
N GLY A 47 6.62 -23.05 11.00
CA GLY A 47 7.10 -21.76 11.49
C GLY A 47 7.57 -20.80 10.39
N SER A 48 7.50 -21.20 9.12
CA SER A 48 7.74 -20.31 7.98
C SER A 48 6.59 -19.30 7.81
N TRP A 49 6.86 -18.25 7.04
CA TRP A 49 5.90 -17.18 6.76
C TRP A 49 5.42 -17.27 5.32
N SER A 50 4.13 -16.99 5.09
CA SER A 50 3.55 -16.85 3.76
C SER A 50 2.71 -15.57 3.65
N ALA A 51 2.77 -14.94 2.49
CA ALA A 51 2.01 -13.75 2.19
C ALA A 51 0.67 -14.09 1.51
N LEU A 52 -0.42 -13.54 2.04
CA LEU A 52 -1.75 -13.63 1.43
C LEU A 52 -2.24 -12.23 1.07
N PRO A 53 -2.16 -11.80 -0.20
CA PRO A 53 -2.72 -10.53 -0.64
C PRO A 53 -4.24 -10.49 -0.44
N LEU A 54 -4.73 -9.43 0.21
CA LEU A 54 -6.17 -9.20 0.44
C LEU A 54 -6.74 -8.10 -0.46
N SER A 55 -5.91 -7.40 -1.22
CA SER A 55 -6.32 -6.49 -2.28
C SER A 55 -5.58 -6.79 -3.58
N ARG A 56 -6.09 -6.24 -4.67
CA ARG A 56 -5.42 -6.20 -5.97
C ARG A 56 -5.16 -4.75 -6.33
N ASP A 57 -4.03 -4.50 -6.96
CA ASP A 57 -3.66 -3.17 -7.40
C ASP A 57 -4.47 -2.80 -8.65
N HIS A 58 -5.01 -1.60 -8.66
CA HIS A 58 -5.72 -1.05 -9.80
C HIS A 58 -4.76 -0.19 -10.62
N ASN A 59 -3.85 -0.84 -11.35
CA ASN A 59 -2.91 -0.19 -12.26
C ASN A 59 -2.83 -1.00 -13.58
N SER A 60 -1.98 -0.56 -14.53
CA SER A 60 -1.85 -1.19 -15.84
C SER A 60 -1.28 -2.62 -15.83
N GLN A 61 -0.70 -3.07 -14.72
CA GLN A 61 -0.24 -4.46 -14.57
C GLN A 61 -1.41 -5.41 -14.27
N SER A 62 -2.56 -4.89 -13.83
CA SER A 62 -3.77 -5.68 -13.61
C SER A 62 -4.56 -5.85 -14.92
N GLN A 63 -4.39 -7.00 -15.57
CA GLN A 63 -5.09 -7.30 -16.82
C GLN A 63 -6.62 -7.18 -16.66
N ALA A 64 -7.17 -7.63 -15.53
CA ALA A 64 -8.60 -7.54 -15.27
C ALA A 64 -9.09 -6.08 -15.24
N GLU A 65 -8.27 -5.17 -14.69
CA GLU A 65 -8.59 -3.75 -14.61
C GLU A 65 -8.47 -3.05 -15.97
N VAL A 66 -7.43 -3.39 -16.73
CA VAL A 66 -7.26 -2.91 -18.11
C VAL A 66 -8.44 -3.33 -19.00
N GLU A 67 -8.84 -4.60 -18.93
CA GLU A 67 -10.00 -5.10 -19.70
C GLU A 67 -11.30 -4.45 -19.23
N ARG A 68 -11.47 -4.23 -17.92
CA ARG A 68 -12.65 -3.53 -17.36
C ARG A 68 -12.79 -2.14 -17.97
N ILE A 69 -11.72 -1.34 -17.99
CA ILE A 69 -11.75 0.02 -18.55
C ILE A 69 -12.01 -0.05 -20.06
N LYS A 70 -11.29 -0.90 -20.80
CA LYS A 70 -11.51 -1.07 -22.25
C LYS A 70 -12.96 -1.44 -22.60
N ALA A 71 -13.64 -2.21 -21.75
CA ALA A 71 -15.02 -2.60 -21.94
C ALA A 71 -16.04 -1.48 -21.64
N GLN A 72 -15.64 -0.44 -20.88
CA GLN A 72 -16.49 0.70 -20.54
C GLN A 72 -16.54 1.76 -21.66
N HIS A 73 -15.62 1.70 -22.62
CA HIS A 73 -15.52 2.68 -23.71
C HIS A 73 -15.75 2.02 -25.09
N PRO A 74 -16.14 2.80 -26.12
CA PRO A 74 -16.29 2.30 -27.49
C PRO A 74 -15.03 1.60 -28.02
N PRO A 75 -15.18 0.61 -28.94
CA PRO A 75 -14.04 -0.08 -29.53
C PRO A 75 -12.99 0.82 -30.17
N SER A 76 -13.38 2.01 -30.65
CA SER A 76 -12.48 3.02 -31.22
C SER A 76 -11.46 3.58 -30.23
N GLU A 77 -11.68 3.43 -28.92
CA GLU A 77 -10.82 3.98 -27.87
C GLU A 77 -9.92 2.92 -27.21
N ARG A 78 -9.99 1.65 -27.64
CA ARG A 78 -9.29 0.53 -26.99
C ARG A 78 -7.78 0.72 -26.87
N ASP A 79 -7.18 1.41 -27.84
CA ASP A 79 -5.73 1.66 -27.89
C ASP A 79 -5.33 3.01 -27.27
N THR A 80 -6.31 3.83 -26.85
CA THR A 80 -6.08 5.15 -26.26
C THR A 80 -6.48 5.25 -24.79
N VAL A 81 -7.36 4.37 -24.30
CA VAL A 81 -7.77 4.37 -22.88
C VAL A 81 -6.60 4.12 -21.93
N ILE A 82 -5.68 3.23 -22.30
CA ILE A 82 -4.43 2.96 -21.58
C ILE A 82 -3.28 3.10 -22.57
N THR A 83 -2.38 4.04 -22.32
CA THR A 83 -1.20 4.33 -23.16
C THR A 83 0.01 4.42 -22.25
N ASP A 84 1.14 3.82 -22.65
CA ASP A 84 2.38 3.80 -21.85
C ASP A 84 2.18 3.35 -20.39
N GLY A 85 1.29 2.39 -20.18
CA GLY A 85 0.96 1.87 -18.85
C GLY A 85 0.16 2.83 -17.96
N ARG A 86 -0.43 3.89 -18.53
CA ARG A 86 -1.17 4.94 -17.80
C ARG A 86 -2.55 5.19 -18.41
N LEU A 87 -3.53 5.54 -17.57
CA LEU A 87 -4.85 5.98 -18.00
C LEU A 87 -4.72 7.25 -18.85
N LEU A 88 -5.17 7.15 -20.09
CA LEU A 88 -5.02 8.19 -21.13
C LEU A 88 -3.58 8.69 -21.26
N GLY A 89 -2.58 7.86 -21.00
CA GLY A 89 -1.16 8.25 -21.04
C GLY A 89 -0.68 9.13 -19.88
N VAL A 90 -1.53 9.39 -18.88
CA VAL A 90 -1.23 10.35 -17.81
C VAL A 90 -1.18 9.70 -16.42
N LEU A 91 -2.28 9.09 -15.96
CA LEU A 91 -2.43 8.66 -14.57
C LEU A 91 -2.04 7.18 -14.37
N MET A 92 -1.25 6.87 -13.33
CA MET A 92 -0.84 5.50 -12.99
C MET A 92 -1.99 4.66 -12.41
N PRO A 93 -2.67 5.09 -11.32
CA PRO A 93 -3.80 4.34 -10.79
C PRO A 93 -5.01 4.43 -11.72
N LEU A 94 -5.69 3.30 -11.85
CA LEU A 94 -6.90 3.11 -12.65
C LEU A 94 -8.19 3.29 -11.83
N ARG A 95 -8.05 3.52 -10.52
CA ARG A 95 -9.11 4.01 -9.62
C ARG A 95 -8.54 5.00 -8.62
N ALA A 96 -9.22 6.11 -8.39
CA ALA A 96 -8.81 7.08 -7.37
C ALA A 96 -9.98 8.01 -6.98
N PHE A 97 -9.89 8.59 -5.78
CA PHE A 97 -10.69 9.75 -5.38
C PHE A 97 -10.18 11.02 -6.06
N GLY A 98 -11.04 12.03 -6.18
CA GLY A 98 -10.68 13.29 -6.84
C GLY A 98 -10.38 13.08 -8.31
N ASP A 99 -9.27 13.61 -8.81
CA ASP A 99 -8.82 13.49 -10.21
C ASP A 99 -9.95 13.80 -11.22
N VAL A 100 -10.74 14.83 -10.92
CA VAL A 100 -11.99 15.12 -11.65
C VAL A 100 -11.79 15.40 -13.14
N ARG A 101 -10.58 15.77 -13.56
CA ARG A 101 -10.18 15.89 -14.97
C ARG A 101 -10.35 14.59 -15.78
N PHE A 102 -10.40 13.44 -15.12
CA PHE A 102 -10.69 12.15 -15.75
C PHE A 102 -12.16 11.75 -15.65
N LYS A 103 -13.00 12.52 -14.96
CA LYS A 103 -14.39 12.17 -14.62
C LYS A 103 -15.44 13.12 -15.19
N TRP A 104 -15.19 14.42 -15.13
CA TRP A 104 -16.16 15.44 -15.53
C TRP A 104 -16.29 15.55 -17.05
N SER A 105 -17.49 15.91 -17.53
CA SER A 105 -17.69 16.24 -18.94
C SER A 105 -16.82 17.43 -19.35
N LEU A 106 -16.49 17.51 -20.65
CA LEU A 106 -15.75 18.65 -21.22
C LEU A 106 -16.44 19.98 -20.95
N GLU A 107 -17.77 20.03 -21.04
CA GLU A 107 -18.56 21.23 -20.75
C GLU A 107 -18.41 21.68 -19.29
N LEU A 108 -18.50 20.74 -18.34
CA LEU A 108 -18.34 21.05 -16.92
C LEU A 108 -16.91 21.53 -16.64
N GLN A 109 -15.92 20.83 -17.20
CA GLN A 109 -14.51 21.17 -17.18
C GLN A 109 -14.26 22.62 -17.63
N GLN A 110 -14.78 23.00 -18.80
CA GLN A 110 -14.69 24.35 -19.35
C GLN A 110 -15.40 25.38 -18.46
N SER A 111 -16.62 25.10 -18.01
CA SER A 111 -17.36 26.03 -17.15
C SER A 111 -16.65 26.35 -15.83
N VAL A 112 -15.94 25.35 -15.27
CA VAL A 112 -15.11 25.54 -14.07
C VAL A 112 -13.88 26.35 -14.40
N LEU A 113 -13.21 26.11 -15.52
CA LEU A 113 -12.06 26.90 -15.97
C LEU A 113 -12.43 28.37 -16.22
N ASP A 114 -13.51 28.65 -16.93
CA ASP A 114 -13.97 30.02 -17.20
C ASP A 114 -14.24 30.78 -15.88
N SER A 115 -14.72 30.06 -14.85
CA SER A 115 -14.93 30.61 -13.52
C SER A 115 -13.63 30.90 -12.73
N LEU A 116 -12.54 30.23 -13.10
CA LEU A 116 -11.20 30.37 -12.51
C LEU A 116 -10.37 31.47 -13.20
N GLU A 117 -10.46 31.60 -14.53
CA GLU A 117 -9.73 32.61 -15.32
C GLU A 117 -10.03 34.05 -14.88
N SER A 118 -11.17 34.27 -14.21
CA SER A 118 -11.54 35.57 -13.65
C SER A 118 -10.76 35.97 -12.37
N GLY A 119 -9.75 35.20 -11.92
CA GLY A 119 -8.87 35.63 -10.82
C GLY A 119 -8.10 34.56 -10.04
N VAL A 120 -7.82 33.40 -10.63
CA VAL A 120 -7.01 32.33 -10.03
C VAL A 120 -5.82 32.01 -10.91
N ASP A 121 -4.64 31.93 -10.28
CA ASP A 121 -3.40 31.49 -10.90
C ASP A 121 -3.49 29.99 -11.21
N LEU A 122 -3.62 29.62 -12.50
CA LEU A 122 -3.72 28.22 -12.94
C LEU A 122 -2.48 27.40 -12.53
N ASP A 123 -1.34 28.08 -12.32
CA ASP A 123 -0.13 27.48 -11.77
C ASP A 123 -0.35 26.93 -10.34
N ALA A 124 -1.25 27.54 -9.56
CA ALA A 124 -1.58 27.07 -8.21
C ALA A 124 -2.37 25.74 -8.17
N LEU A 125 -2.83 25.25 -9.33
CA LEU A 125 -3.46 23.94 -9.48
C LEU A 125 -2.50 22.88 -10.07
N ASN A 126 -1.27 23.24 -10.43
CA ASN A 126 -0.30 22.36 -11.12
C ASN A 126 -0.86 21.69 -12.40
N LEU A 127 -1.75 22.37 -13.12
CA LEU A 127 -2.42 21.82 -14.31
C LEU A 127 -1.78 22.36 -15.61
N TYR A 128 -0.63 21.81 -16.00
CA TYR A 128 0.03 22.19 -17.27
C TYR A 128 -0.74 21.73 -18.53
N GLN A 129 -1.59 20.70 -18.40
CA GLN A 129 -2.50 20.25 -19.44
C GLN A 129 -3.80 19.86 -18.74
N TYR A 130 -4.89 20.58 -18.99
CA TYR A 130 -6.12 20.41 -18.23
C TYR A 130 -6.94 19.18 -18.68
N THR A 131 -7.26 19.12 -19.97
CA THR A 131 -7.97 17.97 -20.56
C THR A 131 -6.96 16.89 -20.96
N PRO A 132 -7.11 15.64 -20.49
CA PRO A 132 -6.29 14.52 -20.95
C PRO A 132 -6.37 14.32 -22.48
N PRO A 133 -5.35 13.71 -23.11
CA PRO A 133 -5.45 13.34 -24.53
C PRO A 133 -6.55 12.29 -24.73
N ASN A 134 -7.14 12.26 -25.94
CA ASN A 134 -8.17 11.29 -26.33
C ASN A 134 -9.40 11.23 -25.40
N TYR A 135 -9.79 12.38 -24.82
CA TYR A 135 -10.90 12.48 -23.87
C TYR A 135 -12.27 12.60 -24.59
N LEU A 136 -12.80 11.47 -25.05
CA LEU A 136 -13.98 11.37 -25.92
C LEU A 136 -15.27 10.95 -25.19
N THR A 137 -15.19 9.95 -24.31
CA THR A 137 -16.34 9.35 -23.61
C THR A 137 -16.14 9.29 -22.09
N PRO A 138 -16.00 10.44 -21.40
CA PRO A 138 -15.88 10.45 -19.94
C PRO A 138 -17.15 9.91 -19.26
N PRO A 139 -17.03 9.37 -18.02
CA PRO A 139 -15.82 9.30 -17.19
C PRO A 139 -14.88 8.14 -17.53
N TYR A 140 -13.57 8.33 -17.33
CA TYR A 140 -12.52 7.32 -17.53
C TYR A 140 -11.94 6.74 -16.23
N LEU A 141 -12.18 7.42 -15.10
CA LEU A 141 -11.65 7.03 -13.79
C LEU A 141 -12.79 6.74 -12.81
N ASP A 142 -12.73 5.58 -12.16
CA ASP A 142 -13.70 5.17 -11.14
C ASP A 142 -13.08 5.28 -9.73
N VAL A 143 -13.93 5.23 -8.71
CA VAL A 143 -13.55 5.19 -7.30
C VAL A 143 -14.22 4.02 -6.55
N ILE A 144 -15.09 3.26 -7.22
CA ILE A 144 -15.71 2.07 -6.63
C ILE A 144 -14.60 1.10 -6.19
N PRO A 145 -14.50 0.75 -4.90
CA PRO A 145 -13.44 -0.13 -4.44
C PRO A 145 -13.74 -1.59 -4.75
N ASP A 146 -12.68 -2.37 -4.97
CA ASP A 146 -12.76 -3.83 -4.87
C ASP A 146 -12.78 -4.21 -3.39
N ILE A 147 -13.76 -5.04 -3.00
CA ILE A 147 -13.95 -5.48 -1.62
C ILE A 147 -13.65 -6.98 -1.49
N THR A 148 -12.67 -7.30 -0.65
CA THR A 148 -12.34 -8.69 -0.28
C THR A 148 -12.74 -8.94 1.15
N TYR A 149 -13.29 -10.13 1.42
CA TYR A 149 -13.50 -10.62 2.78
C TYR A 149 -12.59 -11.82 3.06
N HIS A 150 -11.92 -11.80 4.21
CA HIS A 150 -11.14 -12.92 4.72
C HIS A 150 -11.61 -13.27 6.14
N LYS A 151 -12.04 -14.53 6.33
CA LYS A 151 -12.37 -15.04 7.66
C LYS A 151 -11.09 -15.30 8.45
N LEU A 152 -10.98 -14.74 9.64
CA LEU A 152 -9.80 -14.90 10.49
C LEU A 152 -9.54 -16.36 10.85
N ARG A 153 -8.28 -16.76 10.81
CA ARG A 153 -7.79 -18.10 11.14
C ARG A 153 -6.69 -18.04 12.19
N PRO A 154 -6.49 -19.11 12.98
CA PRO A 154 -5.44 -19.14 14.01
C PRO A 154 -4.01 -18.99 13.50
N GLN A 155 -3.75 -19.13 12.20
CA GLN A 155 -2.43 -18.92 11.56
C GLN A 155 -2.18 -17.47 11.12
N ASP A 156 -3.22 -16.64 11.06
CA ASP A 156 -3.11 -15.25 10.63
C ASP A 156 -2.51 -14.43 11.79
N ARG A 157 -1.47 -13.63 11.52
CA ARG A 157 -0.66 -12.99 12.57
C ARG A 157 -0.67 -11.47 12.49
N PHE A 158 -0.60 -10.92 11.29
CA PHE A 158 -0.60 -9.47 11.09
C PHE A 158 -1.09 -9.11 9.69
N LEU A 159 -1.52 -7.87 9.52
CA LEU A 159 -1.88 -7.27 8.23
C LEU A 159 -0.93 -6.11 7.95
N ILE A 160 -0.39 -6.04 6.74
CA ILE A 160 0.38 -4.91 6.23
C ILE A 160 -0.50 -4.13 5.25
N LEU A 161 -0.66 -2.83 5.48
CA LEU A 161 -1.19 -1.88 4.52
C LEU A 161 -0.02 -0.99 4.07
N GLY A 162 0.18 -0.82 2.76
CA GLY A 162 1.23 0.04 2.24
C GLY A 162 0.84 0.74 0.95
N THR A 163 1.44 1.90 0.71
CA THR A 163 1.43 2.58 -0.60
C THR A 163 2.34 1.86 -1.59
N ASP A 164 2.17 2.14 -2.87
CA ASP A 164 3.05 1.68 -3.96
C ASP A 164 4.53 1.98 -3.68
N GLY A 165 4.87 3.13 -3.08
CA GLY A 165 6.24 3.42 -2.63
C GLY A 165 6.86 2.35 -1.72
N LEU A 166 6.06 1.54 -1.00
CA LEU A 166 6.55 0.35 -0.29
C LEU A 166 6.65 -0.88 -1.21
N TRP A 167 5.60 -1.12 -2.01
CA TRP A 167 5.41 -2.35 -2.78
C TRP A 167 6.21 -2.39 -4.09
N ASP A 168 6.71 -1.24 -4.55
CA ASP A 168 7.66 -1.13 -5.65
C ASP A 168 9.07 -1.56 -5.22
N GLU A 169 9.40 -1.39 -3.93
CA GLU A 169 10.70 -1.77 -3.36
C GLU A 169 10.71 -3.18 -2.75
N LEU A 170 9.56 -3.66 -2.25
CA LEU A 170 9.46 -4.94 -1.55
C LEU A 170 8.37 -5.84 -2.12
N GLY A 171 8.75 -7.10 -2.38
CA GLY A 171 7.78 -8.15 -2.70
C GLY A 171 6.92 -8.54 -1.50
N ASN A 172 5.71 -9.05 -1.75
CA ASN A 172 4.76 -9.47 -0.71
C ASN A 172 5.40 -10.45 0.30
N GLU A 173 6.07 -11.49 -0.20
CA GLU A 173 6.72 -12.51 0.63
C GLU A 173 7.88 -11.95 1.45
N GLU A 174 8.65 -11.03 0.87
CA GLU A 174 9.76 -10.39 1.55
C GLU A 174 9.25 -9.51 2.70
N ALA A 175 8.26 -8.65 2.45
CA ALA A 175 7.67 -7.78 3.47
C ALA A 175 7.08 -8.61 4.63
N VAL A 176 6.35 -9.68 4.31
CA VAL A 176 5.79 -10.58 5.33
C VAL A 176 6.89 -11.31 6.10
N ARG A 177 7.95 -11.78 5.43
CA ARG A 177 9.09 -12.39 6.10
C ARG A 177 9.76 -11.41 7.07
N LEU A 178 10.02 -10.17 6.65
CA LEU A 178 10.65 -9.13 7.48
C LEU A 178 9.81 -8.83 8.73
N VAL A 179 8.50 -8.62 8.58
CA VAL A 179 7.61 -8.38 9.73
C VAL A 179 7.48 -9.61 10.62
N GLY A 180 7.41 -10.80 10.02
CA GLY A 180 7.30 -12.07 10.75
C GLY A 180 8.56 -12.41 11.56
N GLU A 181 9.73 -12.18 11.00
CA GLU A 181 11.03 -12.31 11.68
C GLU A 181 11.17 -11.26 12.78
N HIS A 182 10.78 -10.00 12.52
CA HIS A 182 10.75 -8.92 13.51
C HIS A 182 9.87 -9.27 14.71
N LEU A 183 8.64 -9.74 14.46
CA LEU A 183 7.70 -10.18 15.50
C LEU A 183 8.25 -11.38 16.30
N SER A 184 8.87 -12.34 15.62
CA SER A 184 9.47 -13.52 16.25
C SER A 184 10.73 -13.18 17.06
N GLY A 185 11.54 -12.23 16.58
CA GLY A 185 12.71 -11.70 17.26
C GLY A 185 12.34 -10.98 18.55
N ILE A 186 11.28 -10.16 18.52
CA ILE A 186 10.70 -9.55 19.73
C ILE A 186 10.23 -10.64 20.71
N HIS A 187 9.56 -11.69 20.23
CA HIS A 187 9.08 -12.77 21.11
C HIS A 187 10.23 -13.54 21.78
N LEU A 188 11.35 -13.71 21.09
CA LEU A 188 12.56 -14.35 21.62
C LEU A 188 13.31 -13.47 22.62
N GLN A 189 13.20 -12.13 22.50
CA GLN A 189 13.77 -11.18 23.46
C GLN A 189 12.86 -10.90 24.66
N ALA A 190 11.55 -11.20 24.56
CA ALA A 190 10.61 -11.07 25.67
C ALA A 190 10.93 -12.04 26.83
N PRO A 191 10.59 -11.69 28.10
CA PRO A 191 10.78 -12.58 29.24
C PRO A 191 10.10 -13.94 29.01
N VAL A 192 10.73 -15.03 29.48
CA VAL A 192 10.17 -16.38 29.38
C VAL A 192 8.75 -16.41 29.97
N SER A 193 7.79 -16.69 29.10
CA SER A 193 6.36 -16.73 29.42
C SER A 193 6.03 -17.85 30.42
N ALA A 194 4.88 -17.77 31.08
CA ALA A 194 4.49 -18.76 32.09
C ALA A 194 4.37 -20.19 31.54
N SER A 195 4.02 -20.34 30.26
CA SER A 195 4.00 -21.62 29.54
C SER A 195 5.41 -22.11 29.21
N GLU A 196 6.32 -21.24 28.76
CA GLU A 196 7.70 -21.60 28.47
C GLU A 196 8.50 -21.96 29.74
N ARG A 197 8.14 -21.42 30.91
CA ARG A 197 8.73 -21.82 32.21
C ARG A 197 8.49 -23.28 32.57
N ARG A 198 7.54 -23.95 31.90
CA ARG A 198 7.24 -25.38 32.10
C ARG A 198 8.02 -26.30 31.15
N LEU A 199 8.87 -25.77 30.27
CA LEU A 199 9.68 -26.55 29.36
C LEU A 199 10.70 -27.42 30.10
N LYS A 200 10.95 -28.63 29.61
CA LYS A 200 12.02 -29.49 30.13
C LYS A 200 13.39 -28.86 29.84
N LEU A 201 14.40 -29.23 30.62
CA LEU A 201 15.74 -28.61 30.55
C LEU A 201 16.35 -28.61 29.14
N GLY A 202 16.21 -29.70 28.38
CA GLY A 202 16.69 -29.77 26.98
C GLY A 202 15.96 -28.81 26.04
N GLN A 203 14.64 -28.66 26.19
CA GLN A 203 13.83 -27.73 25.40
C GLN A 203 14.13 -26.27 25.77
N MET A 204 14.40 -26.00 27.05
CA MET A 204 14.85 -24.70 27.52
C MET A 204 16.22 -24.35 26.95
N HIS A 205 17.14 -25.32 26.87
CA HIS A 205 18.46 -25.13 26.26
C HIS A 205 18.36 -24.78 24.76
N GLU A 206 17.55 -25.51 24.00
CA GLU A 206 17.29 -25.21 22.59
C GLU A 206 16.65 -23.82 22.40
N LEU A 207 15.68 -23.46 23.24
CA LEU A 207 15.05 -22.14 23.23
C LEU A 207 16.09 -21.04 23.47
N LEU A 208 16.98 -21.20 24.46
CA LEU A 208 18.03 -20.24 24.76
C LEU A 208 19.08 -20.14 23.65
N LEU A 209 19.42 -21.24 22.97
CA LEU A 209 20.29 -21.22 21.79
C LEU A 209 19.65 -20.45 20.62
N LYS A 210 18.36 -20.66 20.36
CA LYS A 210 17.60 -19.89 19.36
C LYS A 210 17.53 -18.40 19.71
N ARG A 211 17.34 -18.07 21.00
CA ARG A 211 17.36 -16.69 21.50
C ARG A 211 18.74 -16.06 21.35
N ARG A 212 19.83 -16.78 21.68
CA ARG A 212 21.22 -16.30 21.56
C ARG A 212 21.64 -16.02 20.13
N ALA A 213 21.29 -16.90 19.18
CA ALA A 213 21.59 -16.70 17.76
C ALA A 213 20.87 -15.48 17.14
N ARG A 214 19.75 -15.07 17.74
CA ARG A 214 18.89 -13.95 17.30
C ARG A 214 18.90 -12.77 18.27
N ALA A 215 19.83 -12.76 19.23
CA ALA A 215 20.01 -11.70 20.22
C ALA A 215 20.84 -10.53 19.67
N SER A 216 20.80 -10.28 18.36
CA SER A 216 21.08 -8.93 17.89
C SER A 216 19.87 -8.10 18.30
N PRO A 217 20.03 -6.98 19.04
CA PRO A 217 18.89 -6.12 19.36
C PRO A 217 18.18 -5.83 18.04
N ALA A 218 16.87 -6.12 17.96
CA ALA A 218 16.12 -5.75 16.78
C ALA A 218 16.32 -4.24 16.64
N LEU A 219 17.03 -3.83 15.58
CA LEU A 219 17.52 -2.45 15.45
C LEU A 219 16.33 -1.46 15.50
N ASP A 220 15.19 -1.92 15.02
CA ASP A 220 13.94 -1.19 14.94
C ASP A 220 12.92 -1.74 15.96
N THR A 221 12.35 -0.86 16.78
CA THR A 221 11.27 -1.22 17.72
C THR A 221 9.89 -1.27 17.05
N ASN A 222 9.76 -0.68 15.86
CA ASN A 222 8.52 -0.57 15.09
C ASN A 222 8.66 -1.33 13.76
N ALA A 223 7.73 -2.25 13.47
CA ALA A 223 7.80 -3.06 12.24
C ALA A 223 7.58 -2.26 10.95
N ALA A 224 6.79 -1.19 10.98
CA ALA A 224 6.64 -0.31 9.81
C ALA A 224 7.95 0.45 9.53
N SER A 225 8.64 0.93 10.58
CA SER A 225 9.99 1.51 10.44
C SER A 225 11.00 0.48 9.91
N HIS A 226 10.88 -0.78 10.37
CA HIS A 226 11.70 -1.87 9.86
C HIS A 226 11.47 -2.12 8.37
N LEU A 227 10.20 -2.16 7.93
CA LEU A 227 9.84 -2.27 6.51
C LEU A 227 10.41 -1.11 5.69
N ILE A 228 10.21 0.14 6.13
CA ILE A 228 10.71 1.33 5.40
C ILE A 228 12.25 1.32 5.32
N ARG A 229 12.94 0.88 6.38
CA ARG A 229 14.41 0.74 6.38
C ARG A 229 14.86 -0.24 5.29
N HIS A 230 14.18 -1.37 5.18
CA HIS A 230 14.49 -2.38 4.15
C HIS A 230 14.11 -1.91 2.75
N ALA A 231 12.95 -1.26 2.56
CA ALA A 231 12.56 -0.67 1.28
C ALA A 231 13.64 0.30 0.75
N LEU A 232 14.18 1.18 1.60
CA LEU A 232 15.19 2.15 1.17
C LEU A 232 16.62 1.59 1.10
N GLY A 233 16.94 0.60 1.93
CA GLY A 233 18.31 0.16 2.16
C GLY A 233 18.69 -1.17 1.49
N THR A 234 17.73 -1.98 1.05
CA THR A 234 18.02 -3.29 0.46
C THR A 234 18.62 -3.13 -0.93
N GLY A 235 19.78 -3.75 -1.18
CA GLY A 235 20.42 -3.78 -2.49
C GLY A 235 19.83 -4.85 -3.42
N GLU A 236 20.32 -4.95 -4.66
CA GLU A 236 19.85 -5.92 -5.67
C GLU A 236 19.94 -7.39 -5.22
N TYR A 237 20.81 -7.69 -4.25
CA TYR A 237 21.03 -9.03 -3.71
C TYR A 237 20.19 -9.35 -2.45
N GLY A 238 19.26 -8.48 -2.06
CA GLY A 238 18.35 -8.72 -0.92
C GLY A 238 18.96 -8.46 0.47
N GLU A 239 20.19 -7.94 0.53
CA GLU A 239 20.85 -7.57 1.78
C GLU A 239 20.69 -6.07 2.07
N LEU A 240 20.50 -5.74 3.35
CA LEU A 240 20.39 -4.36 3.82
C LEU A 240 21.77 -3.68 3.80
N SER A 241 21.93 -2.68 2.94
CA SER A 241 23.11 -1.81 2.90
C SER A 241 22.89 -0.54 3.71
N GLN A 242 23.69 -0.37 4.78
CA GLN A 242 23.66 0.86 5.59
C GLN A 242 24.12 2.08 4.78
N GLU A 243 25.03 1.88 3.84
CA GLU A 243 25.54 2.93 2.95
C GLU A 243 24.44 3.42 1.99
N LYS A 244 23.71 2.47 1.36
CA LYS A 244 22.56 2.80 0.51
C LYS A 244 21.47 3.52 1.30
N LEU A 245 21.11 3.00 2.48
CA LEU A 245 20.11 3.61 3.35
C LEU A 245 20.49 5.05 3.72
N ALA A 246 21.73 5.27 4.17
CA ALA A 246 22.21 6.59 4.53
C ALA A 246 22.19 7.55 3.33
N ALA A 247 22.61 7.08 2.14
CA ALA A 247 22.56 7.87 0.92
C ALA A 247 21.13 8.25 0.55
N MET A 248 20.18 7.31 0.57
CA MET A 248 18.77 7.57 0.29
C MET A 248 18.19 8.60 1.24
N LEU A 249 18.41 8.45 2.55
CA LEU A 249 17.89 9.38 3.56
C LEU A 249 18.53 10.78 3.50
N ALA A 250 19.75 10.90 2.98
CA ALA A 250 20.46 12.16 2.85
C ALA A 250 20.10 12.96 1.57
N LEU A 251 19.30 12.39 0.65
CA LEU A 251 18.90 13.08 -0.57
C LEU A 251 18.11 14.36 -0.26
N PRO A 252 18.46 15.50 -0.87
CA PRO A 252 17.66 16.74 -0.85
C PRO A 252 16.23 16.53 -1.36
N GLU A 253 15.30 17.38 -0.94
CA GLU A 253 13.87 17.28 -1.27
C GLU A 253 13.60 17.32 -2.78
N ASP A 254 14.35 18.14 -3.53
CA ASP A 254 14.28 18.28 -4.99
C ASP A 254 14.79 17.05 -5.75
N LEU A 255 15.64 16.23 -5.12
CA LEU A 255 16.17 14.99 -5.70
C LEU A 255 15.47 13.74 -5.18
N ALA A 256 14.91 13.76 -3.97
CA ALA A 256 14.36 12.58 -3.31
C ALA A 256 13.33 11.84 -4.18
N ARG A 257 12.42 12.59 -4.83
CA ARG A 257 11.38 12.03 -5.71
C ARG A 257 11.91 11.37 -6.99
N MET A 258 13.18 11.62 -7.37
CA MET A 258 13.79 10.94 -8.50
C MET A 258 14.26 9.51 -8.16
N TYR A 259 14.42 9.21 -6.87
CA TYR A 259 14.99 7.94 -6.40
C TYR A 259 14.03 7.10 -5.57
N ARG A 260 12.97 7.69 -5.01
CA ARG A 260 11.94 6.99 -4.24
C ARG A 260 10.62 7.74 -4.31
N ASP A 261 9.54 7.02 -4.08
CA ASP A 261 8.24 7.61 -3.82
C ASP A 261 7.98 7.82 -2.31
N ASP A 262 6.86 8.46 -1.99
CA ASP A 262 6.37 8.59 -0.63
C ASP A 262 5.97 7.21 -0.06
N ILE A 263 6.69 6.74 0.95
CA ILE A 263 6.47 5.42 1.57
C ILE A 263 5.61 5.56 2.82
N THR A 264 4.41 4.98 2.79
CA THR A 264 3.57 4.83 3.99
C THR A 264 3.30 3.35 4.24
N ALA A 265 3.53 2.90 5.47
CA ALA A 265 3.30 1.52 5.89
C ALA A 265 2.57 1.48 7.25
N THR A 266 1.57 0.62 7.36
CA THR A 266 0.86 0.30 8.61
C THR A 266 0.88 -1.19 8.85
N VAL A 267 1.36 -1.62 10.02
CA VAL A 267 1.37 -3.03 10.44
C VAL A 267 0.39 -3.21 11.59
N VAL A 268 -0.64 -4.04 11.38
CA VAL A 268 -1.67 -4.38 12.37
C VAL A 268 -1.43 -5.78 12.87
N TYR A 269 -1.07 -5.94 14.15
CA TYR A 269 -0.94 -7.26 14.77
C TYR A 269 -2.31 -7.80 15.19
N LEU A 270 -2.59 -9.05 14.80
CA LEU A 270 -3.84 -9.73 15.09
C LEU A 270 -3.70 -10.58 16.35
N ASN A 271 -4.70 -10.54 17.23
CA ASN A 271 -4.71 -11.39 18.41
C ASN A 271 -5.18 -12.81 18.04
N TYR A 272 -4.24 -13.74 17.97
CA TYR A 272 -4.47 -15.14 17.60
C TYR A 272 -5.34 -15.90 18.61
N ASP A 273 -5.42 -15.46 19.87
CA ASP A 273 -6.24 -16.11 20.89
C ASP A 273 -7.74 -15.88 20.67
N LEU A 274 -8.12 -14.81 19.97
CA LEU A 274 -9.52 -14.52 19.65
C LEU A 274 -10.09 -15.43 18.56
N ALA A 275 -9.23 -16.01 17.72
CA ALA A 275 -9.63 -16.93 16.66
C ALA A 275 -9.77 -18.39 17.14
N ARG A 276 -9.37 -18.70 18.38
CA ARG A 276 -9.57 -20.04 18.96
C ARG A 276 -11.02 -20.20 19.42
N PRO A 277 -11.69 -21.32 19.12
CA PRO A 277 -13.00 -21.61 19.69
C PRO A 277 -12.87 -21.57 21.21
N ARG A 278 -13.70 -20.75 21.89
CA ARG A 278 -13.80 -20.82 23.34
C ARG A 278 -14.39 -22.20 23.67
N HIS A 279 -13.57 -23.09 24.20
CA HIS A 279 -14.07 -24.31 24.83
C HIS A 279 -14.90 -23.89 26.05
N SER A 280 -16.23 -24.06 25.94
CA SER A 280 -17.18 -23.97 27.05
C SER A 280 -17.16 -25.25 27.86
#